data_AF-A0A446BM97-F1
#
_entry.id   AF-A0A446BM97-F1
#
_cell.length_a   1.000
_cell.length_b   1.000
_cell.length_c   1.000
_cell.angle_alpha   90.00
_cell.angle_beta   90.00
_cell.angle_gamma   90.00
#
_symmetry.space_group_name_H-M   'P 1'
#
loop_
_entity.id
_entity.type
_entity.pdbx_description
1 polymer ?
#
loop_
_entity_poly.entity_id
_entity_poly.type
_entity_poly.pdbx_seq_one_letter_code
_entity_poly.pdbx_strand_id
1 'polypeptide(L)'
;MADQTQQTGCYVPDPKYTFLFAPPSQPAIICAICTESVLTLPSSSSSSSSSSSSQNPSTAIRVIEDSDPTMLPCGHVFGTLCLLEWLRDHDTCPACRFTLRYELCGHAMAPRRLTRENVLGGGGLLVPPQCVPCRRETNLTVARELLMPLAQKYYQLKEEGEKSVQLELLEAAMDEVLDGLVPKEEGTW
;
A
#
# COMPACT_ATOMS: atom_id res chain seq x y z
N MET A 1 18.48 14.74 -18.38
CA MET A 1 19.43 15.06 -17.30
C MET A 1 18.60 15.30 -16.05
N ALA A 2 18.35 14.26 -15.26
CA ALA A 2 17.70 14.37 -13.96
C ALA A 2 18.77 14.13 -12.90
N ASP A 3 18.91 15.12 -12.04
CA ASP A 3 19.95 15.30 -11.03
C ASP A 3 19.97 14.11 -10.03
N GLN A 4 21.07 13.34 -10.04
CA GLN A 4 21.28 12.10 -9.30
C GLN A 4 21.96 12.33 -7.94
N THR A 5 21.93 13.54 -7.39
CA THR A 5 22.81 13.88 -6.27
C THR A 5 22.02 14.29 -5.03
N GLN A 6 21.51 13.30 -4.27
CA GLN A 6 21.31 13.33 -2.77
C GLN A 6 20.45 12.15 -2.19
N GLN A 7 20.28 11.03 -2.89
CA GLN A 7 19.20 10.06 -2.59
C GLN A 7 19.63 8.77 -1.83
N THR A 8 20.74 8.75 -1.11
CA THR A 8 21.38 7.48 -0.70
C THR A 8 20.99 6.94 0.69
N GLY A 9 20.10 7.58 1.46
CA GLY A 9 19.85 7.22 2.87
C GLY A 9 18.43 6.78 3.27
N CYS A 10 17.39 7.23 2.56
CA CYS A 10 15.99 7.02 2.96
C CYS A 10 15.15 6.20 1.96
N TYR A 11 15.70 5.84 0.81
CA TYR A 11 15.05 4.97 -0.17
C TYR A 11 15.22 3.51 0.23
N VAL A 12 14.10 2.83 0.48
CA VAL A 12 14.05 1.45 0.99
C VAL A 12 13.05 0.65 0.14
N PRO A 13 13.47 0.10 -1.00
CA PRO A 13 12.57 -0.63 -1.89
C PRO A 13 12.10 -1.95 -1.27
N ASP A 14 12.92 -2.57 -0.42
CA ASP A 14 12.63 -3.83 0.24
C ASP A 14 12.73 -3.72 1.78
N PRO A 15 11.68 -3.23 2.45
CA PRO A 15 11.74 -2.93 3.88
C PRO A 15 12.06 -4.16 4.73
N LYS A 16 11.62 -5.36 4.34
CA LYS A 16 11.98 -6.60 5.04
C LYS A 16 13.48 -6.86 5.05
N TYR A 17 14.17 -6.67 3.92
CA TYR A 17 15.60 -6.90 3.84
C TYR A 17 16.39 -5.78 4.54
N THR A 18 15.93 -4.53 4.42
CA THR A 18 16.59 -3.39 5.05
C THR A 18 16.44 -3.38 6.57
N PHE A 19 15.27 -3.71 7.11
CA PHE A 19 15.03 -3.59 8.56
C PHE A 19 15.21 -4.90 9.35
N LEU A 20 15.04 -6.08 8.73
CA LEU A 20 15.17 -7.37 9.45
C LEU A 20 16.43 -8.14 9.11
N PHE A 21 16.96 -8.00 7.90
CA PHE A 21 18.01 -8.87 7.38
C PHE A 21 19.28 -8.12 6.93
N ALA A 22 19.40 -6.83 7.24
CA ALA A 22 20.56 -6.04 6.84
C ALA A 22 21.83 -6.56 7.57
N PRO A 23 22.93 -6.81 6.84
CA PRO A 23 24.19 -7.21 7.47
C PRO A 23 24.77 -6.04 8.29
N PRO A 24 25.60 -6.33 9.31
CA PRO A 24 26.12 -5.32 10.24
C PRO A 24 27.03 -4.27 9.59
N SER A 25 27.48 -4.49 8.35
CA SER A 25 28.25 -3.52 7.57
C SER A 25 27.41 -2.44 6.89
N GLN A 26 26.06 -2.59 6.85
CA GLN A 26 25.18 -1.58 6.25
C GLN A 26 24.97 -0.40 7.21
N PRO A 27 24.89 0.83 6.68
CA PRO A 27 24.58 1.99 7.50
C PRO A 27 23.16 1.91 8.05
N ALA A 28 22.96 2.45 9.25
CA ALA A 28 21.63 2.60 9.82
C ALA A 28 20.78 3.56 8.97
N ILE A 29 19.48 3.29 8.87
CA ILE A 29 18.55 4.18 8.18
C ILE A 29 18.22 5.33 9.13
N ILE A 30 18.49 6.56 8.69
CA ILE A 30 18.26 7.79 9.47
C ILE A 30 17.12 8.56 8.80
N CYS A 31 16.24 9.16 9.62
CA CYS A 31 15.17 10.00 9.12
C CYS A 31 15.74 11.18 8.31
N ALA A 32 15.40 11.26 7.01
CA ALA A 32 15.90 12.34 6.15
C ALA A 32 15.24 13.71 6.39
N ILE A 33 14.22 13.80 7.26
CA ILE A 33 13.59 15.08 7.62
C ILE A 33 14.31 15.72 8.81
N CYS A 34 14.43 15.01 9.93
CA CYS A 34 15.10 15.53 11.12
C CYS A 34 16.62 15.27 11.15
N THR A 35 17.12 14.32 10.35
CA THR A 35 18.53 13.90 10.28
C THR A 35 19.15 13.36 11.58
N GLU A 36 18.34 13.19 12.63
CA GLU A 36 18.78 12.77 13.96
C GLU A 36 18.31 11.36 14.31
N SER A 37 17.04 11.04 14.03
CA SER A 37 16.42 9.79 14.47
C SER A 37 16.87 8.60 13.62
N VAL A 38 17.47 7.60 14.27
CA VAL A 38 17.73 6.29 13.69
C VAL A 38 16.42 5.50 13.65
N LEU A 39 16.01 5.07 12.46
CA LEU A 39 14.74 4.40 12.23
C LEU A 39 14.84 2.92 12.55
N THR A 40 13.97 2.42 13.43
CA THR A 40 14.00 1.03 13.88
C THR A 40 12.59 0.47 13.98
N LEU A 41 12.41 -0.81 13.63
CA LEU A 41 11.09 -1.42 13.72
C LEU A 41 10.67 -1.56 15.19
N PRO A 42 9.57 -0.92 15.59
CA PRO A 42 9.05 -1.08 16.94
C PRO A 42 8.65 -2.54 17.15
N SER A 43 9.02 -3.09 18.31
CA SER A 43 8.60 -4.41 18.75
C SER A 43 7.42 -4.28 19.71
N SER A 44 6.45 -5.19 19.68
CA SER A 44 5.31 -5.22 20.61
C SER A 44 5.69 -5.27 22.10
N SER A 45 6.98 -5.44 22.42
CA SER A 45 7.55 -5.51 23.77
C SER A 45 8.39 -4.29 24.17
N SER A 46 8.53 -3.25 23.34
CA SER A 46 9.24 -2.03 23.72
C SER A 46 8.35 -1.12 24.58
N SER A 47 7.97 -1.62 25.75
CA SER A 47 7.62 -0.79 26.89
C SER A 47 8.92 -0.20 27.42
N SER A 48 9.17 1.07 27.14
CA SER A 48 10.11 1.84 27.94
C SER A 48 9.68 1.70 29.40
N SER A 49 10.55 1.08 30.19
CA SER A 49 10.34 0.78 31.59
C SER A 49 10.11 2.07 32.38
N SER A 50 8.84 2.40 32.57
CA SER A 50 8.39 3.20 33.70
C SER A 50 7.41 2.35 34.49
N SER A 51 7.91 1.88 35.62
CA SER A 51 7.21 1.05 36.60
C SER A 51 5.95 1.74 37.10
N SER A 52 4.78 1.09 36.95
CA SER A 52 3.91 0.66 38.07
C SER A 52 2.56 0.15 37.59
N SER A 53 2.10 -0.92 38.26
CA SER A 53 0.72 -1.41 38.41
C SER A 53 0.03 -2.13 37.24
N SER A 54 -0.22 -3.42 37.51
CA SER A 54 -1.17 -4.36 36.89
C SER A 54 -2.25 -3.72 36.02
N GLN A 55 -2.09 -3.79 34.70
CA GLN A 55 -3.15 -3.47 33.75
C GLN A 55 -3.14 -4.50 32.60
N ASN A 56 -4.35 -4.94 32.23
CA ASN A 56 -4.63 -5.94 31.22
C ASN A 56 -3.88 -5.69 29.89
N PRO A 57 -3.28 -6.72 29.26
CA PRO A 57 -2.49 -6.58 28.04
C PRO A 57 -3.28 -6.29 26.76
N SER A 58 -4.60 -6.04 26.83
CA SER A 58 -5.47 -5.91 25.64
C SER A 58 -5.78 -4.46 25.23
N THR A 59 -5.29 -3.44 25.95
CA THR A 59 -5.61 -2.02 25.65
C THR A 59 -4.41 -1.08 25.70
N ALA A 60 -3.18 -1.60 25.70
CA ALA A 60 -1.99 -0.76 25.71
C ALA A 60 -1.81 -0.06 24.34
N ILE A 61 -2.21 1.21 24.27
CA ILE A 61 -1.92 2.08 23.12
C ILE A 61 -0.41 2.35 23.15
N ARG A 62 0.33 1.82 22.16
CA ARG A 62 1.75 2.14 22.03
C ARG A 62 1.90 3.60 21.59
N VAL A 63 2.76 4.33 22.30
CA VAL A 63 3.14 5.70 21.92
C VAL A 63 3.94 5.64 20.61
N ILE A 64 3.71 6.63 19.74
CA ILE A 64 4.45 6.80 18.47
C ILE A 64 5.71 7.62 18.78
N GLU A 65 6.86 7.15 18.31
CA GLU A 65 8.15 7.81 18.48
C GLU A 65 8.71 8.33 17.14
N ASP A 66 9.66 9.26 17.17
CA ASP A 66 10.34 9.75 15.96
C ASP A 66 11.16 8.65 15.25
N SER A 67 11.58 7.63 15.99
CA SER A 67 12.30 6.46 15.50
C SER A 67 11.40 5.45 14.78
N ASP A 68 10.06 5.56 14.91
CA ASP A 68 9.11 4.67 14.23
C ASP A 68 9.15 4.93 12.71
N PRO A 69 9.57 3.97 11.88
CA PRO A 69 9.61 4.15 10.43
C PRO A 69 8.21 4.16 9.81
N THR A 70 7.96 5.11 8.92
CA THR A 70 6.81 5.14 8.03
C THR A 70 7.26 5.25 6.59
N MET A 71 6.76 4.35 5.76
CA MET A 71 7.04 4.27 4.33
C MET A 71 5.97 5.01 3.53
N LEU A 72 6.38 5.58 2.40
CA LEU A 72 5.53 6.11 1.34
C LEU A 72 5.48 5.14 0.14
N PRO A 73 4.44 5.22 -0.71
CA PRO A 73 4.30 4.36 -1.91
C PRO A 73 5.48 4.44 -2.88
N CYS A 74 6.22 5.56 -2.86
CA CYS A 74 7.44 5.75 -3.66
C CYS A 74 8.68 5.04 -3.09
N GLY A 75 8.56 4.26 -2.00
CA GLY A 75 9.65 3.52 -1.38
C GLY A 75 10.51 4.31 -0.39
N HIS A 76 10.26 5.60 -0.19
CA HIS A 76 10.98 6.39 0.80
C HIS A 76 10.42 6.20 2.21
N VAL A 77 11.31 6.20 3.21
CA VAL A 77 10.98 5.99 4.63
C VAL A 77 11.46 7.16 5.47
N PHE A 78 10.63 7.55 6.43
CA PHE A 78 10.88 8.67 7.35
C PHE A 78 10.42 8.31 8.76
N GLY A 79 10.84 9.09 9.75
CA GLY A 79 10.27 9.03 11.09
C GLY A 79 8.78 9.39 11.05
N THR A 80 7.95 8.65 11.79
CA THR A 80 6.48 8.76 11.69
C THR A 80 6.00 10.18 12.03
N LEU A 81 6.47 10.76 13.13
CA LEU A 81 6.05 12.10 13.53
C LEU A 81 6.54 13.17 12.56
N CYS A 82 7.80 13.08 12.11
CA CYS A 82 8.35 14.01 11.10
C CYS A 82 7.54 13.98 9.80
N LEU A 83 7.16 12.80 9.33
CA LEU A 83 6.37 12.66 8.11
C LEU A 83 4.94 13.16 8.30
N LEU A 84 4.30 12.87 9.43
CA LEU A 84 2.95 13.37 9.71
C LEU A 84 2.91 14.90 9.80
N GLU A 85 3.93 15.52 10.40
CA GLU A 85 4.07 16.98 10.43
C GLU A 85 4.17 17.55 9.01
N TRP A 86 5.04 16.97 8.18
CA TRP A 86 5.18 17.37 6.77
C TRP A 86 3.86 17.27 6.01
N LEU A 87 3.10 16.19 6.22
CA LEU A 87 1.85 15.90 5.52
C LEU A 87 0.66 16.73 6.00
N ARG A 88 0.82 17.61 6.99
CA ARG A 88 -0.23 18.59 7.35
C ARG A 88 -0.44 19.61 6.24
N ASP A 89 0.66 20.05 5.63
CA ASP A 89 0.67 21.14 4.65
C ASP A 89 1.02 20.66 3.23
N HIS A 90 1.43 19.39 3.07
CA HIS A 90 1.87 18.82 1.81
C HIS A 90 1.23 17.46 1.54
N ASP A 91 1.00 17.15 0.27
CA ASP A 91 0.54 15.83 -0.20
C ASP A 91 1.61 15.15 -1.07
N THR A 92 2.89 15.46 -0.84
CA THR A 92 4.02 14.93 -1.63
C THR A 92 5.11 14.34 -0.75
N CYS A 93 5.86 13.38 -1.30
CA CYS A 93 7.06 12.84 -0.66
C CYS A 93 8.13 13.94 -0.44
N PRO A 94 8.69 14.08 0.78
CA PRO A 94 9.76 15.07 1.05
C PRO A 94 10.99 14.89 0.16
N ALA A 95 11.32 13.64 -0.22
CA ALA A 95 12.55 13.30 -0.93
C ALA A 95 12.40 13.35 -2.46
N CYS A 96 11.33 12.78 -3.01
CA CYS A 96 11.17 12.65 -4.48
C CYS A 96 9.94 13.38 -5.04
N ARG A 97 9.18 14.08 -4.20
CA ARG A 97 7.97 14.84 -4.58
C ARG A 97 6.84 14.02 -5.22
N PHE A 98 6.90 12.69 -5.12
CA PHE A 98 5.80 11.81 -5.49
C PHE A 98 4.49 12.23 -4.80
N THR A 99 3.41 12.39 -5.58
CA THR A 99 2.09 12.82 -5.09
C THR A 99 1.34 11.67 -4.41
N LEU A 100 0.88 11.90 -3.18
CA LEU A 100 0.17 10.92 -2.35
C LEU A 100 -1.34 10.98 -2.60
N ARG A 101 -1.76 10.94 -3.86
CA ARG A 101 -3.17 10.89 -4.27
C ARG A 101 -3.40 9.87 -5.37
N TYR A 102 -4.49 9.13 -5.27
CA TYR A 102 -4.89 8.18 -6.32
C TYR A 102 -5.30 8.91 -7.59
N GLU A 103 -4.74 8.50 -8.74
CA GLU A 103 -4.93 9.17 -10.03
C GLU A 103 -6.41 9.29 -10.45
N LEU A 104 -7.21 8.22 -10.27
CA LEU A 104 -8.59 8.18 -10.77
C LEU A 104 -9.63 8.70 -9.78
N CYS A 105 -9.31 8.82 -8.49
CA CYS A 105 -10.29 9.27 -7.48
C CYS A 105 -9.82 10.45 -6.63
N GLY A 106 -8.57 10.91 -6.75
CA GLY A 106 -8.03 12.08 -6.03
C GLY A 106 -7.89 11.95 -4.51
N HIS A 107 -8.40 10.85 -3.93
CA HIS A 107 -8.27 10.55 -2.51
C HIS A 107 -6.81 10.41 -2.08
N ALA A 108 -6.52 10.88 -0.86
CA ALA A 108 -5.18 10.79 -0.29
C ALA A 108 -4.79 9.33 -0.01
N MET A 109 -3.52 9.00 -0.28
CA MET A 109 -2.92 7.72 0.10
C MET A 109 -2.43 7.78 1.54
N ALA A 110 -2.76 6.77 2.33
CA ALA A 110 -2.23 6.66 3.68
C ALA A 110 -0.76 6.19 3.65
N PRO A 111 0.16 6.87 4.37
CA PRO A 111 1.49 6.35 4.63
C PRO A 111 1.44 5.04 5.42
N ARG A 112 2.35 4.11 5.13
CA ARG A 112 2.40 2.82 5.80
C ARG A 112 3.41 2.84 6.93
N ARG A 113 2.92 2.83 8.17
CA ARG A 113 3.76 2.64 9.36
C ARG A 113 4.34 1.24 9.35
N LEU A 114 5.66 1.10 9.48
CA LEU A 114 6.34 -0.19 9.50
C LEU A 114 6.52 -0.67 10.94
N THR A 115 6.16 -1.93 11.18
CA THR A 115 6.36 -2.63 12.45
C THR A 115 6.97 -4.00 12.17
N ARG A 116 7.47 -4.67 13.21
CA ARG A 116 8.07 -6.00 13.04
C ARG A 116 7.09 -7.02 12.50
N GLU A 117 5.80 -6.86 12.80
CA GLU A 117 4.72 -7.76 12.35
C GLU A 117 4.32 -7.48 10.90
N ASN A 118 4.27 -6.21 10.50
CA ASN A 118 3.74 -5.83 9.20
C ASN A 118 4.81 -5.70 8.11
N VAL A 119 6.10 -5.59 8.45
CA VAL A 119 7.19 -5.38 7.47
C VAL A 119 7.35 -6.55 6.50
N LEU A 120 6.91 -7.75 6.91
CA LEU A 120 6.92 -8.96 6.08
C LEU A 120 5.76 -8.98 5.06
N GLY A 121 4.69 -8.24 5.30
CA GLY A 121 3.54 -8.16 4.40
C GLY A 121 3.93 -7.42 3.12
N GLY A 122 3.83 -8.08 1.97
CA GLY A 122 4.18 -7.52 0.66
C GLY A 122 3.50 -6.17 0.42
N GLY A 123 4.29 -5.10 0.38
CA GLY A 123 3.92 -3.84 -0.25
C GLY A 123 4.89 -3.65 -1.40
N GLY A 124 4.49 -4.07 -2.59
CA GLY A 124 5.18 -3.63 -3.78
C GLY A 124 4.97 -2.13 -3.97
N LEU A 125 5.84 -1.50 -4.75
CA LEU A 125 5.74 -0.08 -5.09
C LEU A 125 4.61 0.21 -6.10
N LEU A 126 3.79 -0.78 -6.44
CA LEU A 126 2.70 -0.62 -7.39
C LEU A 126 1.50 -0.01 -6.69
N VAL A 127 1.28 1.26 -6.97
CA VAL A 127 0.10 1.98 -6.51
C VAL A 127 -1.06 1.72 -7.48
N PRO A 128 -2.19 1.17 -7.02
CA PRO A 128 -3.36 1.02 -7.88
C PRO A 128 -3.93 2.40 -8.23
N PRO A 129 -4.60 2.57 -9.38
CA PRO A 129 -5.09 3.87 -9.83
C PRO A 129 -6.26 4.43 -8.99
N GLN A 130 -6.93 3.58 -8.21
CA GLN A 130 -8.03 3.93 -7.31
C GLN A 130 -7.79 3.37 -5.90
N CYS A 131 -8.31 4.06 -4.89
CA CYS A 131 -8.35 3.54 -3.51
C CYS A 131 -9.27 2.32 -3.39
N VAL A 132 -9.08 1.51 -2.35
CA VAL A 132 -9.88 0.28 -2.12
C VAL A 132 -11.40 0.53 -2.14
N PRO A 133 -11.94 1.57 -1.48
CA PRO A 133 -13.37 1.87 -1.56
C PRO A 133 -13.87 2.22 -2.97
N CYS A 134 -13.17 3.12 -3.68
CA CYS A 134 -13.57 3.52 -5.04
C CYS A 134 -13.43 2.39 -6.06
N ARG A 135 -12.39 1.56 -5.92
CA ARG A 135 -12.22 0.36 -6.73
C ARG A 135 -13.36 -0.62 -6.50
N ARG A 136 -13.76 -0.84 -5.24
CA ARG A 136 -14.91 -1.71 -4.93
C ARG A 136 -16.19 -1.19 -5.58
N GLU A 137 -16.46 0.11 -5.51
CA GLU A 137 -17.64 0.73 -6.13
C GLU A 137 -17.61 0.63 -7.66
N THR A 138 -16.45 0.87 -8.25
CA THR A 138 -16.24 0.72 -9.70
C THR A 138 -16.48 -0.73 -10.12
N ASN A 139 -15.94 -1.70 -9.38
CA ASN A 139 -16.12 -3.12 -9.63
C ASN A 139 -17.60 -3.54 -9.53
N LEU A 140 -18.34 -3.01 -8.54
CA LEU A 140 -19.79 -3.26 -8.41
C LEU A 140 -20.57 -2.69 -9.61
N THR A 141 -20.17 -1.51 -10.09
CA THR A 141 -20.80 -0.88 -11.26
C THR A 141 -20.54 -1.70 -12.52
N VAL A 142 -19.28 -2.10 -12.77
CA VAL A 142 -18.92 -2.97 -13.90
C VAL A 142 -19.66 -4.31 -13.83
N ALA A 143 -19.75 -4.91 -12.65
CA ALA A 143 -20.49 -6.16 -12.47
C ALA A 143 -21.97 -6.01 -12.84
N ARG A 144 -22.60 -4.90 -12.43
CA ARG A 144 -24.02 -4.63 -12.71
C ARG A 144 -24.28 -4.27 -14.18
N GLU A 145 -23.48 -3.37 -14.74
CA GLU A 145 -23.76 -2.77 -16.05
C GLU A 145 -23.16 -3.56 -17.23
N LEU A 146 -22.14 -4.39 -16.99
CA LEU A 146 -21.49 -5.20 -18.03
C LEU A 146 -21.67 -6.70 -17.78
N LEU A 147 -21.26 -7.23 -16.63
CA LEU A 147 -21.29 -8.69 -16.40
C LEU A 147 -22.71 -9.25 -16.33
N MET A 148 -23.64 -8.60 -15.62
CA MET A 148 -25.02 -9.10 -15.50
C MET A 148 -25.74 -9.19 -16.85
N PRO A 149 -25.70 -8.16 -17.73
CA PRO A 149 -26.28 -8.26 -19.07
C PRO A 149 -25.64 -9.33 -19.95
N LEU A 150 -24.31 -9.48 -19.90
CA LEU A 150 -23.61 -10.53 -20.65
C LEU A 150 -24.05 -11.92 -20.16
N ALA A 151 -24.11 -12.12 -18.85
CA ALA A 151 -24.59 -13.37 -18.27
C ALA A 151 -26.06 -13.67 -18.64
N GLN A 152 -26.94 -12.65 -18.65
CA GLN A 152 -28.32 -12.84 -19.07
C GLN A 152 -28.40 -13.29 -20.53
N LYS A 153 -27.63 -12.64 -21.42
CA LYS A 153 -27.55 -13.02 -22.84
C LYS A 153 -27.02 -14.44 -23.02
N TYR A 154 -26.08 -14.86 -22.18
CA TYR A 154 -25.52 -16.20 -22.20
C TYR A 154 -26.58 -17.25 -21.94
N TYR A 155 -27.36 -17.07 -20.87
CA TYR A 155 -28.43 -18.01 -20.53
C TYR A 155 -29.54 -18.04 -21.59
N GLN A 156 -29.89 -16.88 -22.17
CA GLN A 156 -30.88 -16.82 -23.25
C GLN A 156 -30.44 -17.63 -24.48
N LEU A 157 -29.21 -17.41 -24.98
CA LEU A 157 -28.68 -18.12 -26.14
C LEU A 157 -28.56 -19.64 -25.90
N LYS A 158 -28.23 -20.02 -24.65
CA LYS A 158 -28.16 -21.41 -24.24
C LYS A 158 -29.52 -22.11 -24.28
N GLU A 159 -30.61 -21.41 -23.94
CA GLU A 159 -31.98 -21.91 -24.02
C GLU A 159 -32.49 -21.98 -25.46
N GLU A 160 -32.12 -21.01 -26.29
CA GLU A 160 -32.51 -20.93 -27.71
C GLU A 160 -31.80 -21.98 -28.60
N GLY A 161 -30.81 -22.70 -28.05
CA GLY A 161 -30.05 -23.72 -28.77
C GLY A 161 -29.14 -23.15 -29.85
N GLU A 162 -28.78 -21.86 -29.73
CA GLU A 162 -27.93 -21.18 -30.71
C GLU A 162 -26.46 -21.64 -30.65
N LYS A 163 -25.78 -21.47 -31.79
CA LYS A 163 -24.50 -22.12 -32.16
C LYS A 163 -23.34 -21.78 -31.21
N SER A 164 -22.47 -22.77 -31.00
CA SER A 164 -21.29 -22.73 -30.11
C SER A 164 -20.47 -21.44 -30.18
N VAL A 165 -20.28 -20.87 -31.38
CA VAL A 165 -19.44 -19.69 -31.61
C VAL A 165 -19.95 -18.43 -30.89
N GLN A 166 -21.26 -18.21 -30.78
CA GLN A 166 -21.77 -17.02 -30.07
C GLN A 166 -21.62 -17.14 -28.55
N LEU A 167 -21.76 -18.35 -28.01
CA LEU A 167 -21.53 -18.63 -26.59
C LEU A 167 -20.05 -18.48 -26.25
N GLU A 168 -19.15 -19.02 -27.08
CA GLU A 168 -17.69 -18.86 -26.92
C GLU A 168 -17.28 -17.37 -26.92
N LEU A 169 -17.84 -16.56 -27.83
CA LEU A 169 -17.56 -15.12 -27.87
C LEU A 169 -18.03 -14.41 -26.60
N LEU A 170 -19.15 -14.85 -26.03
CA LEU A 170 -19.73 -14.23 -24.84
C LEU A 170 -19.01 -14.65 -23.56
N GLU A 171 -18.60 -15.91 -23.46
CA GLU A 171 -17.72 -16.41 -22.40
C GLU A 171 -16.38 -15.64 -22.42
N ALA A 172 -15.76 -15.50 -23.59
CA ALA A 172 -14.54 -14.70 -23.73
C ALA A 172 -14.74 -13.23 -23.32
N ALA A 173 -15.87 -12.61 -23.68
CA ALA A 173 -16.18 -11.24 -23.28
C ALA A 173 -16.40 -11.10 -21.76
N MET A 174 -17.02 -12.09 -21.11
CA MET A 174 -17.16 -12.12 -19.65
C MET A 174 -15.81 -12.29 -18.96
N ASP A 175 -14.95 -13.18 -19.47
CA ASP A 175 -13.61 -13.40 -18.95
C ASP A 175 -12.75 -12.13 -19.04
N GLU A 176 -12.78 -11.41 -20.17
CA GLU A 176 -12.06 -10.12 -20.31
C GLU A 176 -12.50 -9.10 -19.25
N VAL A 177 -13.80 -9.02 -18.95
CA VAL A 177 -14.31 -8.11 -17.92
C VAL A 177 -13.89 -8.58 -16.53
N LEU A 178 -13.95 -9.89 -16.26
CA LEU A 178 -13.52 -10.46 -14.97
C LEU A 178 -12.02 -10.25 -14.75
N ASP A 179 -11.19 -10.42 -15.76
CA ASP A 179 -9.74 -10.17 -15.71
C ASP A 179 -9.40 -8.71 -15.36
N GLY A 180 -10.28 -7.77 -15.74
CA GLY A 180 -10.17 -6.35 -15.36
C GLY A 180 -10.59 -6.07 -13.91
N LEU A 181 -11.45 -6.91 -13.32
CA LEU A 181 -11.95 -6.76 -11.94
C LEU A 181 -11.05 -7.47 -10.91
N VAL A 182 -10.46 -8.59 -11.30
CA VAL A 182 -9.55 -9.36 -10.46
C VAL A 182 -8.22 -8.59 -10.37
N PRO A 183 -7.79 -8.17 -9.16
CA PRO A 183 -6.46 -7.60 -9.02
C PRO A 183 -5.44 -8.65 -9.47
N LYS A 184 -4.60 -8.31 -10.45
CA LYS A 184 -3.46 -9.13 -10.90
C LYS A 184 -2.37 -9.13 -9.82
N GLU A 185 -2.67 -9.83 -8.74
CA GLU A 185 -1.89 -10.35 -7.62
C GLU A 185 -0.78 -9.50 -6.92
N GLU A 186 -0.75 -9.68 -5.60
CA GLU A 186 0.33 -9.52 -4.62
C GLU A 186 1.22 -8.24 -4.66
N GLY A 187 1.07 -7.41 -3.62
CA GLY A 187 1.97 -6.29 -3.36
C GLY A 187 1.51 -4.95 -3.92
N THR A 188 0.21 -4.64 -3.85
CA THR A 188 -0.28 -3.28 -4.06
C THR A 188 -0.13 -2.42 -2.79
N TRP A 189 0.06 -1.11 -2.96
CA TRP A 189 0.05 -0.13 -1.88
C TRP A 189 -1.32 0.01 -1.19
#